data_AF-A0A7W9EH51-F1
#
_entry.id   AF-A0A7W9EH51-F1
#
_cell.length_a   1.000
_cell.length_b   1.000
_cell.length_c   1.000
_cell.angle_alpha   90.00
_cell.angle_beta   90.00
_cell.angle_gamma   90.00
#
_symmetry.space_group_name_H-M   'P 1'
#
loop_
_entity.id
_entity.type
_entity.pdbx_description
1 polymer ?
#
loop_
_entity_poly.entity_id
_entity_poly.type
_entity_poly.pdbx_seq_one_letter_code
_entity_poly.pdbx_strand_id
1 'polypeptide(L)'
;MNKHTSLKARGSLLERAAEAYDFQKLFAPPAATPEAEIPPVEAQPAPIAVAPPVRMESVAPRWVPMTPVPFTLAKPEAVPVPAPKADRTGHIDREALAEAGFIVPDAPVSALSEEFRIAKRQLLIAARGDAAGPLPKGRMILVCSAQPNEGKTFCAINLALSIAAEKDVDVLLVDGDFAKPEIPAILGLETGPGLMDALADPALDVERCVIRTDIPGLSVLPAGRQTHNDTEQLASAHTQAVLESLLAHDPARIVIIDSPPALAASPASVLALHAGQVLMVVRADQTSESDLRDAIGLLSGCETIQLLLNGVQMAAGGRRFGAYYGYGD
;
A
#
# COMPACT_ATOMS: atom_id res chain seq x y z
N MET A 1 -8.64 -63.39 -31.40
CA MET A 1 -10.03 -63.12 -30.98
C MET A 1 -9.99 -62.43 -29.62
N ASN A 2 -10.84 -61.41 -29.45
CA ASN A 2 -11.15 -60.63 -28.26
C ASN A 2 -10.19 -59.50 -27.80
N LYS A 3 -10.72 -58.30 -28.03
CA LYS A 3 -10.30 -56.96 -27.64
C LYS A 3 -10.66 -56.71 -26.18
N HIS A 4 -9.76 -56.12 -25.40
CA HIS A 4 -10.13 -55.41 -24.17
C HIS A 4 -9.75 -53.93 -24.34
N THR A 5 -10.79 -53.10 -24.28
CA THR A 5 -10.79 -51.66 -24.41
C THR A 5 -10.34 -51.02 -23.10
N SER A 6 -9.28 -50.22 -23.13
CA SER A 6 -8.88 -49.34 -22.02
C SER A 6 -9.72 -48.06 -22.07
N LEU A 7 -10.46 -47.81 -20.99
CA LEU A 7 -11.13 -46.53 -20.71
C LEU A 7 -10.06 -45.48 -20.37
N LYS A 8 -9.67 -44.65 -21.36
CA LYS A 8 -8.94 -43.41 -21.10
C LYS A 8 -9.86 -42.41 -20.42
N ALA A 9 -9.46 -41.97 -19.23
CA ALA A 9 -10.11 -40.93 -18.45
C ALA A 9 -10.02 -39.57 -19.17
N ARG A 10 -11.08 -38.79 -18.97
CA ARG A 10 -11.47 -37.55 -19.65
C ARG A 10 -10.54 -36.38 -19.31
N GLY A 11 -10.36 -35.49 -20.28
CA GLY A 11 -9.56 -34.26 -20.21
C GLY A 11 -10.02 -33.24 -19.16
N SER A 12 -9.26 -32.15 -19.06
CA SER A 12 -9.40 -31.15 -17.98
C SER A 12 -10.74 -30.41 -18.02
N LEU A 13 -11.15 -29.82 -16.89
CA LEU A 13 -12.38 -29.02 -16.79
C LEU A 13 -12.40 -27.84 -17.78
N LEU A 14 -11.24 -27.33 -18.20
CA LEU A 14 -11.11 -26.28 -19.22
C LEU A 14 -11.40 -26.81 -20.64
N GLU A 15 -11.00 -28.04 -20.96
CA GLU A 15 -11.30 -28.66 -22.26
C GLU A 15 -12.79 -28.98 -22.40
N ARG A 16 -13.46 -29.34 -21.31
CA ARG A 16 -14.91 -29.54 -21.29
C ARG A 16 -15.73 -28.26 -21.44
N ALA A 17 -15.17 -27.10 -21.06
CA ALA A 17 -15.84 -25.81 -21.23
C ALA A 17 -15.77 -25.31 -22.69
N ALA A 18 -14.71 -25.66 -23.42
CA ALA A 18 -14.51 -25.28 -24.81
C ALA A 18 -15.47 -26.01 -25.79
N GLU A 19 -15.94 -27.21 -25.47
CA GLU A 19 -16.91 -27.95 -26.30
C GLU A 19 -18.35 -27.42 -26.19
N ALA A 20 -18.67 -26.64 -25.15
CA ALA A 20 -20.02 -26.15 -24.89
C ALA A 20 -20.33 -24.77 -25.52
N TYR A 21 -19.32 -24.05 -26.01
CA TYR A 21 -19.47 -22.69 -26.53
C TYR A 21 -18.79 -22.52 -27.89
N ASP A 22 -19.61 -22.33 -28.93
CA ASP A 22 -19.18 -22.03 -30.30
C ASP A 22 -18.82 -20.53 -30.43
N PHE A 23 -17.56 -20.20 -30.10
CA PHE A 23 -17.03 -18.82 -30.18
C PHE A 23 -16.92 -18.28 -31.61
N GLN A 24 -17.12 -19.10 -32.66
CA GLN A 24 -17.10 -18.60 -34.05
C GLN A 24 -18.38 -17.81 -34.42
N LYS A 25 -19.50 -17.99 -33.69
CA LYS A 25 -20.74 -17.24 -33.94
C LYS A 25 -20.75 -15.82 -33.38
N LEU A 26 -19.85 -15.49 -32.44
CA LEU A 26 -19.75 -14.15 -31.84
C LEU A 26 -18.97 -13.14 -32.71
N PHE A 27 -18.24 -13.63 -33.73
CA PHE A 27 -17.41 -12.80 -34.61
C PHE A 27 -17.79 -12.88 -36.10
N ALA A 28 -18.97 -13.40 -36.42
CA ALA A 28 -19.47 -13.40 -37.81
C ALA A 28 -19.98 -12.00 -38.20
N PRO A 29 -19.55 -11.43 -39.34
CA PRO A 29 -20.11 -10.17 -39.85
C PRO A 29 -21.58 -10.36 -40.26
N PRO A 30 -22.45 -9.35 -40.08
CA PRO A 30 -23.87 -9.48 -40.40
C PRO A 30 -24.09 -9.70 -41.91
N ALA A 31 -24.99 -10.62 -42.24
CA ALA A 31 -25.39 -10.91 -43.62
C ALA A 31 -26.16 -9.73 -44.24
N ALA A 32 -25.89 -9.44 -45.52
CA ALA A 32 -26.54 -8.37 -46.27
C ALA A 32 -28.05 -8.64 -46.43
N THR A 33 -28.88 -7.69 -46.01
CA THR A 33 -30.33 -7.68 -46.23
C THR A 33 -30.66 -7.19 -47.64
N PRO A 34 -31.67 -7.77 -48.32
CA PRO A 34 -32.12 -7.29 -49.63
C PRO A 34 -32.80 -5.91 -49.52
N GLU A 35 -32.55 -5.05 -50.51
CA GLU A 35 -33.11 -3.70 -50.63
C GLU A 35 -34.65 -3.71 -50.66
N ALA A 36 -35.27 -3.02 -49.71
CA ALA A 36 -36.70 -2.74 -49.70
C ALA A 36 -36.93 -1.26 -50.07
N GLU A 37 -37.89 -1.02 -50.97
CA GLU A 37 -38.32 0.28 -51.47
C GLU A 37 -38.67 1.27 -50.34
N ILE A 38 -38.15 2.49 -50.46
CA ILE A 38 -38.39 3.60 -49.52
C ILE A 38 -39.63 4.39 -49.97
N PRO A 39 -40.71 4.50 -49.16
CA PRO A 39 -41.81 5.40 -49.44
C PRO A 39 -41.42 6.88 -49.16
N PRO A 40 -42.08 7.86 -49.82
CA PRO A 40 -41.64 9.26 -49.82
C PRO A 40 -41.72 9.93 -48.44
N VAL A 41 -40.70 10.75 -48.16
CA VAL A 41 -40.48 11.48 -46.90
C VAL A 41 -41.42 12.69 -46.80
N GLU A 42 -42.17 12.75 -45.70
CA GLU A 42 -42.96 13.91 -45.28
C GLU A 42 -42.04 15.02 -44.72
N ALA A 43 -42.30 16.28 -45.08
CA ALA A 43 -41.42 17.42 -44.81
C ALA A 43 -41.28 17.74 -43.30
N GLN A 44 -40.04 17.87 -42.82
CA GLN A 44 -39.72 18.31 -41.46
C GLN A 44 -39.92 19.83 -41.29
N PRO A 45 -40.39 20.32 -40.13
CA PRO A 45 -40.52 21.76 -39.85
C PRO A 45 -39.17 22.43 -39.55
N ALA A 46 -39.12 23.75 -39.76
CA ALA A 46 -37.93 24.62 -39.74
C ALA A 46 -37.13 24.62 -38.41
N PRO A 47 -35.82 24.91 -38.44
CA PRO A 47 -34.94 24.89 -37.27
C PRO A 47 -35.22 26.04 -36.29
N ILE A 48 -35.16 25.72 -34.99
CA ILE A 48 -35.24 26.66 -33.87
C ILE A 48 -33.90 27.42 -33.75
N ALA A 49 -33.97 28.74 -33.60
CA ALA A 49 -32.82 29.63 -33.47
C ALA A 49 -32.02 29.37 -32.17
N VAL A 50 -30.70 29.23 -32.30
CA VAL A 50 -29.75 29.07 -31.19
C VAL A 50 -29.39 30.44 -30.61
N ALA A 51 -29.52 30.61 -29.29
CA ALA A 51 -29.13 31.82 -28.57
C ALA A 51 -27.58 31.95 -28.48
N PRO A 52 -27.03 33.18 -28.43
CA PRO A 52 -25.58 33.39 -28.40
C PRO A 52 -24.94 32.97 -27.05
N PRO A 53 -23.64 32.63 -27.04
CA PRO A 53 -22.95 32.16 -25.84
C PRO A 53 -22.70 33.29 -24.83
N VAL A 54 -22.89 32.97 -23.55
CA VAL A 54 -22.58 33.84 -22.40
C VAL A 54 -21.05 33.88 -22.20
N ARG A 55 -20.46 35.09 -22.16
CA ARG A 55 -19.06 35.31 -21.78
C ARG A 55 -18.89 35.05 -20.28
N MET A 56 -18.06 34.08 -19.91
CA MET A 56 -17.52 33.98 -18.54
C MET A 56 -16.36 34.96 -18.38
N GLU A 57 -16.44 35.84 -17.39
CA GLU A 57 -15.32 36.69 -16.96
C GLU A 57 -14.30 35.84 -16.20
N SER A 58 -13.02 35.96 -16.58
CA SER A 58 -11.90 35.31 -15.91
C SER A 58 -11.60 35.99 -14.58
N VAL A 59 -11.82 35.30 -13.46
CA VAL A 59 -11.34 35.76 -12.15
C VAL A 59 -9.95 35.19 -11.90
N ALA A 60 -8.94 36.06 -11.88
CA ALA A 60 -7.57 35.67 -11.53
C ALA A 60 -7.48 35.32 -10.02
N PRO A 61 -6.74 34.28 -9.62
CA PRO A 61 -6.61 33.91 -8.22
C PRO A 61 -5.81 34.97 -7.45
N ARG A 62 -6.38 35.41 -6.32
CA ARG A 62 -5.76 36.38 -5.41
C ARG A 62 -4.77 35.63 -4.51
N TRP A 63 -3.48 35.91 -4.64
CA TRP A 63 -2.46 35.36 -3.75
C TRP A 63 -2.53 36.08 -2.40
N VAL A 64 -2.70 35.32 -1.31
CA VAL A 64 -2.64 35.83 0.06
C VAL A 64 -1.36 35.30 0.69
N PRO A 65 -0.44 36.17 1.14
CA PRO A 65 0.79 35.71 1.78
C PRO A 65 0.48 35.07 3.13
N MET A 66 0.87 33.80 3.31
CA MET A 66 0.75 33.09 4.58
C MET A 66 1.91 33.49 5.49
N THR A 67 1.59 34.00 6.67
CA THR A 67 2.55 34.18 7.77
C THR A 67 2.91 32.81 8.36
N PRO A 68 4.20 32.51 8.63
CA PRO A 68 4.58 31.26 9.28
C PRO A 68 4.08 31.26 10.72
N VAL A 69 3.18 30.33 11.05
CA VAL A 69 2.71 30.09 12.41
C VAL A 69 3.67 29.09 13.07
N PRO A 70 4.20 29.36 14.28
CA PRO A 70 5.14 28.46 14.94
C PRO A 70 4.51 27.10 15.24
N PHE A 71 5.23 26.03 14.87
CA PHE A 71 4.83 24.63 15.00
C PHE A 71 5.10 24.13 16.42
N THR A 72 4.05 23.86 17.18
CA THR A 72 4.15 23.15 18.46
C THR A 72 3.05 22.11 18.50
N LEU A 73 3.44 20.84 18.65
CA LEU A 73 2.51 19.75 18.89
C LEU A 73 1.85 19.96 20.25
N ALA A 74 0.56 20.27 20.26
CA ALA A 74 -0.23 20.12 21.47
C ALA A 74 -0.46 18.62 21.66
N LYS A 75 0.19 18.04 22.67
CA LYS A 75 -0.08 16.69 23.16
C LYS A 75 -1.56 16.63 23.56
N PRO A 76 -2.43 15.83 22.90
CA PRO A 76 -3.74 15.55 23.47
C PRO A 76 -3.51 14.96 24.86
N GLU A 77 -4.23 15.46 25.85
CA GLU A 77 -4.08 15.05 27.24
C GLU A 77 -4.29 13.54 27.33
N ALA A 78 -3.17 12.81 27.42
CA ALA A 78 -3.18 11.37 27.46
C ALA A 78 -3.77 10.95 28.81
N VAL A 79 -4.96 10.37 28.79
CA VAL A 79 -5.37 9.45 29.85
C VAL A 79 -4.24 8.44 29.96
N PRO A 80 -3.65 8.20 31.14
CA PRO A 80 -2.55 7.26 31.29
C PRO A 80 -3.08 5.86 31.01
N VAL A 81 -3.04 5.46 29.75
CA VAL A 81 -3.14 4.06 29.35
C VAL A 81 -1.89 3.39 29.92
N PRO A 82 -2.02 2.34 30.73
CA PRO A 82 -0.85 1.65 31.26
C PRO A 82 0.04 1.23 30.09
N ALA A 83 1.35 1.50 30.20
CA ALA A 83 2.33 1.16 29.18
C ALA A 83 2.13 -0.32 28.75
N PRO A 84 2.07 -0.62 27.43
CA PRO A 84 1.73 -1.96 26.99
C PRO A 84 2.74 -2.98 27.51
N LYS A 85 2.29 -4.17 27.89
CA LYS A 85 3.17 -5.31 28.16
C LYS A 85 3.55 -5.95 26.83
N ALA A 86 4.39 -5.26 26.04
CA ALA A 86 5.13 -5.97 25.00
C ALA A 86 6.14 -6.85 25.75
N ASP A 87 5.88 -8.15 25.76
CA ASP A 87 6.71 -9.13 26.47
C ASP A 87 8.00 -9.44 25.70
N ARG A 88 8.10 -8.95 24.45
CA ARG A 88 9.20 -9.22 23.53
C ARG A 88 10.01 -7.97 23.23
N THR A 89 11.32 -8.09 23.32
CA THR A 89 12.29 -7.05 22.96
C THR A 89 13.32 -7.61 21.99
N GLY A 90 13.83 -6.80 21.08
CA GLY A 90 14.90 -7.19 20.16
C GLY A 90 15.90 -6.07 19.89
N HIS A 91 17.15 -6.46 19.69
CA HIS A 91 18.23 -5.56 19.32
C HIS A 91 18.36 -5.55 17.80
N ILE A 92 18.48 -4.37 17.19
CA ILE A 92 18.75 -4.25 15.75
C ILE A 92 20.21 -3.84 15.57
N ASP A 93 20.97 -4.57 14.77
CA ASP A 93 22.37 -4.25 14.50
C ASP A 93 22.49 -3.08 13.51
N ARG A 94 23.16 -2.00 13.92
CA ARG A 94 23.30 -0.76 13.14
C ARG A 94 24.31 -0.91 12.01
N GLU A 95 25.32 -1.75 12.20
CA GLU A 95 26.31 -2.07 11.18
C GLU A 95 25.65 -2.90 10.07
N ALA A 96 24.86 -3.90 10.45
CA ALA A 96 24.06 -4.68 9.50
C ALA A 96 23.07 -3.81 8.71
N LEU A 97 22.39 -2.85 9.36
CA LEU A 97 21.54 -1.89 8.66
C LEU A 97 22.32 -1.08 7.62
N ALA A 98 23.50 -0.59 7.98
CA ALA A 98 24.36 0.19 7.09
C ALA A 98 24.83 -0.63 5.88
N GLU A 99 25.29 -1.86 6.11
CA GLU A 99 25.74 -2.78 5.06
C GLU A 99 24.61 -3.14 4.09
N ALA A 100 23.39 -3.31 4.60
CA ALA A 100 22.21 -3.58 3.79
C ALA A 100 21.60 -2.32 3.14
N GLY A 101 22.19 -1.14 3.35
CA GLY A 101 21.79 0.11 2.71
C GLY A 101 20.53 0.77 3.29
N PHE A 102 20.18 0.46 4.55
CA PHE A 102 19.08 1.10 5.27
C PHE A 102 19.53 2.42 5.93
N ILE A 103 18.55 3.25 6.29
CA ILE A 103 18.76 4.41 7.15
C ILE A 103 19.26 3.92 8.52
N VAL A 104 20.41 4.43 8.96
CA VAL A 104 20.94 4.13 10.28
C VAL A 104 20.40 5.18 11.28
N PRO A 105 19.71 4.78 12.35
CA PRO A 105 19.29 5.69 13.41
C PRO A 105 20.47 6.48 13.99
N ASP A 106 20.24 7.75 14.33
CA ASP A 106 21.24 8.68 14.89
C ASP A 106 22.48 8.97 14.01
N ALA A 107 22.56 8.40 12.81
CA ALA A 107 23.61 8.69 11.85
C ALA A 107 23.40 10.07 11.17
N PRO A 108 24.46 10.65 10.59
CA PRO A 108 24.35 11.87 9.80
C PRO A 108 23.32 11.76 8.68
N VAL A 109 22.71 12.89 8.33
CA VAL A 109 21.71 12.98 7.27
C VAL A 109 22.32 12.51 5.94
N SER A 110 21.75 11.44 5.39
CA SER A 110 22.07 10.90 4.08
C SER A 110 21.04 11.32 3.03
N ALA A 111 21.38 11.22 1.74
CA ALA A 111 20.42 11.47 0.65
C ALA A 111 19.17 10.59 0.78
N LEU A 112 19.36 9.30 1.09
CA LEU A 112 18.27 8.35 1.34
C LEU A 112 17.37 8.83 2.50
N SER A 113 17.97 9.30 3.60
CA SER A 113 17.19 9.79 4.74
C SER A 113 16.36 11.04 4.39
N GLU A 114 16.87 11.93 3.54
CA GLU A 114 16.13 13.11 3.06
C GLU A 114 14.98 12.73 2.10
N GLU A 115 15.19 11.74 1.24
CA GLU A 115 14.15 11.23 0.34
C GLU A 115 12.99 10.62 1.13
N PHE A 116 13.27 9.76 2.12
CA PHE A 116 12.24 9.21 3.00
C PHE A 116 11.64 10.27 3.94
N ARG A 117 12.35 11.35 4.26
CA ARG A 117 11.78 12.50 4.99
C ARG A 117 10.70 13.21 4.19
N ILE A 118 10.83 13.30 2.87
CA ILE A 118 9.76 13.85 2.01
C ILE A 118 8.55 12.91 2.02
N ALA A 119 8.78 11.62 1.77
CA ALA A 119 7.71 10.63 1.70
C ALA A 119 6.93 10.58 3.02
N LYS A 120 7.61 10.50 4.17
CA LYS A 120 6.92 10.45 5.47
C LYS A 120 6.11 11.71 5.77
N ARG A 121 6.57 12.90 5.35
CA ARG A 121 5.86 14.16 5.64
C ARG A 121 4.47 14.16 5.04
N GLN A 122 4.33 13.70 3.79
CA GLN A 122 3.03 13.61 3.12
C GLN A 122 2.10 12.63 3.86
N LEU A 123 2.61 11.46 4.23
CA LEU A 123 1.85 10.43 4.94
C LEU A 123 1.41 10.88 6.34
N LEU A 124 2.29 11.57 7.10
CA LEU A 124 1.99 12.06 8.44
C LEU A 124 1.00 13.23 8.41
N ILE A 125 1.07 14.12 7.41
CA ILE A 125 0.09 15.20 7.23
C ILE A 125 -1.29 14.61 6.97
N ALA A 126 -1.40 13.64 6.05
CA ALA A 126 -2.66 12.96 5.77
C ALA A 126 -3.21 12.22 7.01
N ALA A 127 -2.34 11.57 7.80
CA ALA A 127 -2.73 10.88 9.01
C ALA A 127 -3.24 11.82 10.13
N ARG A 128 -2.63 13.00 10.29
CA ARG A 128 -3.01 14.01 11.30
C ARG A 128 -4.21 14.84 10.86
N GLY A 129 -4.38 15.02 9.55
CA GLY A 129 -5.35 15.93 8.96
C GLY A 129 -4.85 17.35 8.88
N ASP A 130 -5.52 18.12 8.02
CA ASP A 130 -5.38 19.57 7.93
C ASP A 130 -6.65 20.26 8.46
N ALA A 131 -7.04 21.39 7.88
CA ALA A 131 -8.28 22.08 8.24
C ALA A 131 -9.55 21.22 8.05
N ALA A 132 -9.51 20.18 7.21
CA ALA A 132 -10.62 19.25 6.97
C ALA A 132 -10.68 18.09 7.99
N GLY A 133 -9.68 17.97 8.88
CA GLY A 133 -9.57 16.87 9.85
C GLY A 133 -8.76 15.68 9.33
N PRO A 134 -8.46 14.69 10.20
CA PRO A 134 -7.63 13.53 9.84
C PRO A 134 -8.32 12.63 8.83
N LEU A 135 -7.52 12.04 7.93
CA LEU A 135 -8.00 11.01 7.01
C LEU A 135 -8.54 9.82 7.81
N PRO A 136 -9.73 9.28 7.49
CA PRO A 136 -10.22 8.05 8.10
C PRO A 136 -9.20 6.92 7.98
N LYS A 137 -8.89 6.26 9.11
CA LYS A 137 -7.83 5.24 9.20
C LYS A 137 -6.44 5.70 8.71
N GLY A 138 -6.17 7.01 8.63
CA GLY A 138 -4.94 7.56 8.06
C GLY A 138 -3.66 7.13 8.78
N ARG A 139 -3.75 6.68 10.04
CA ARG A 139 -2.62 6.10 10.79
C ARG A 139 -2.26 4.68 10.36
N MET A 140 -3.07 4.03 9.52
CA MET A 140 -2.83 2.70 8.95
C MET A 140 -2.36 2.85 7.50
N ILE A 141 -1.07 2.61 7.27
CA ILE A 141 -0.41 2.78 5.98
C ILE A 141 -0.03 1.41 5.44
N LEU A 142 -0.55 1.06 4.27
CA LEU A 142 -0.14 -0.14 3.54
C LEU A 142 1.01 0.20 2.60
N VAL A 143 2.10 -0.54 2.62
CA VAL A 143 3.17 -0.47 1.62
C VAL A 143 3.01 -1.67 0.70
N CYS A 144 2.80 -1.40 -0.59
CA CYS A 144 2.51 -2.41 -1.59
C CYS A 144 3.31 -2.14 -2.87
N SER A 145 3.37 -3.12 -3.76
CA SER A 145 3.96 -3.01 -5.09
C SER A 145 3.15 -3.83 -6.09
N ALA A 146 3.34 -3.63 -7.39
CA ALA A 146 2.61 -4.38 -8.40
C ALA A 146 3.14 -5.82 -8.48
N GLN A 147 4.46 -5.95 -8.54
CA GLN A 147 5.18 -7.20 -8.75
C GLN A 147 6.19 -7.49 -7.61
N PRO A 148 6.65 -8.75 -7.47
CA PRO A 148 7.75 -9.08 -6.55
C PRO A 148 9.04 -8.32 -6.87
N ASN A 149 9.91 -8.14 -5.87
CA ASN A 149 11.25 -7.54 -6.00
C ASN A 149 11.27 -6.05 -6.41
N GLU A 150 10.17 -5.32 -6.26
CA GLU A 150 10.12 -3.87 -6.52
C GLU A 150 10.64 -3.01 -5.35
N GLY A 151 10.99 -3.65 -4.23
CA GLY A 151 11.58 -3.02 -3.05
C GLY A 151 10.56 -2.54 -2.00
N LYS A 152 9.33 -3.10 -2.01
CA LYS A 152 8.27 -2.83 -1.02
C LYS A 152 8.77 -2.88 0.44
N THR A 153 9.44 -3.98 0.81
CA THR A 153 9.95 -4.22 2.16
C THR A 153 11.09 -3.27 2.51
N PHE A 154 11.97 -2.98 1.54
CA PHE A 154 13.02 -1.97 1.70
C PHE A 154 12.43 -0.57 1.99
N CYS A 155 11.39 -0.19 1.25
CA CYS A 155 10.69 1.07 1.45
C CYS A 155 9.92 1.09 2.77
N ALA A 156 9.27 -0.01 3.17
CA ALA A 156 8.55 -0.10 4.43
C ALA A 156 9.49 0.07 5.65
N ILE A 157 10.64 -0.61 5.65
CA ILE A 157 11.64 -0.50 6.71
C ILE A 157 12.22 0.90 6.78
N ASN A 158 12.65 1.49 5.66
CA ASN A 158 13.20 2.85 5.66
C ASN A 158 12.17 3.91 6.03
N LEU A 159 10.91 3.73 5.62
CA LEU A 159 9.82 4.60 6.06
C LEU A 159 9.63 4.49 7.58
N ALA A 160 9.62 3.28 8.14
CA ALA A 160 9.50 3.06 9.57
C ALA A 160 10.67 3.72 10.34
N LEU A 161 11.91 3.49 9.91
CA LEU A 161 13.10 4.12 10.50
C LEU A 161 13.03 5.66 10.43
N SER A 162 12.53 6.19 9.32
CA SER A 162 12.36 7.64 9.17
C SER A 162 11.25 8.19 10.07
N ILE A 163 10.14 7.48 10.27
CA ILE A 163 9.07 7.88 11.20
C ILE A 163 9.52 7.75 12.66
N ALA A 164 10.27 6.71 13.02
CA ALA A 164 10.79 6.50 14.38
C ALA A 164 11.69 7.66 14.87
N ALA A 165 12.32 8.39 13.94
CA ALA A 165 13.09 9.59 14.25
C ALA A 165 12.25 10.84 14.54
N GLU A 166 10.92 10.80 14.33
CA GLU A 166 10.02 11.90 14.65
C GLU A 166 9.73 11.95 16.16
N LYS A 167 9.63 13.16 16.70
CA LYS A 167 9.26 13.34 18.10
C LYS A 167 7.77 13.12 18.29
N ASP A 168 7.43 12.48 19.41
CA ASP A 168 6.03 12.23 19.82
C ASP A 168 5.24 11.42 18.76
N VAL A 169 5.93 10.58 18.00
CA VAL A 169 5.34 9.63 17.05
C VAL A 169 6.02 8.28 17.25
N ASP A 170 5.22 7.27 17.49
CA ASP A 170 5.68 5.89 17.51
C ASP A 170 5.26 5.20 16.21
N VAL A 171 6.02 4.21 15.78
CA VAL A 171 5.73 3.42 14.58
C VAL A 171 5.77 1.92 14.88
N LEU A 172 4.75 1.23 14.40
CA LEU A 172 4.67 -0.22 14.37
C LEU A 172 4.83 -0.68 12.91
N LEU A 173 5.94 -1.35 12.63
CA LEU A 173 6.17 -2.02 11.36
C LEU A 173 5.62 -3.44 11.42
N VAL A 174 4.61 -3.73 10.63
CA VAL A 174 3.93 -5.02 10.55
C VAL A 174 4.42 -5.75 9.30
N ASP A 175 4.90 -6.98 9.48
CA ASP A 175 5.17 -7.90 8.38
C ASP A 175 3.86 -8.55 7.93
N GLY A 176 3.26 -7.99 6.88
CA GLY A 176 2.01 -8.46 6.28
C GLY A 176 2.23 -9.32 5.03
N ASP A 177 3.47 -9.59 4.63
CA ASP A 177 3.79 -10.54 3.54
C ASP A 177 3.84 -11.95 4.12
N PHE A 178 2.67 -12.51 4.40
CA PHE A 178 2.57 -13.81 5.04
C PHE A 178 3.19 -14.92 4.20
N ALA A 179 3.22 -14.79 2.87
CA ALA A 179 3.81 -15.79 1.99
C ALA A 179 5.34 -15.81 2.08
N LYS A 180 5.97 -14.64 2.24
CA LYS A 180 7.42 -14.47 2.35
C LYS A 180 7.77 -13.41 3.40
N PRO A 181 7.63 -13.73 4.70
CA PRO A 181 7.94 -12.79 5.76
C PRO A 181 9.44 -12.63 5.88
N GLU A 182 9.92 -11.40 5.77
CA GLU A 182 11.35 -11.08 5.70
C GLU A 182 11.78 -10.04 6.74
N ILE A 183 10.85 -9.26 7.31
CA ILE A 183 11.21 -8.10 8.16
C ILE A 183 12.01 -8.51 9.41
N PRO A 184 11.58 -9.51 10.22
CA PRO A 184 12.35 -9.90 11.40
C PRO A 184 13.76 -10.36 11.02
N ALA A 185 13.92 -11.12 9.93
CA ALA A 185 15.21 -11.61 9.48
C ALA A 185 16.12 -10.46 9.01
N ILE A 186 15.59 -9.51 8.23
CA ILE A 186 16.32 -8.32 7.78
C ILE A 186 16.81 -7.47 8.95
N LEU A 187 15.99 -7.34 10.00
CA LEU A 187 16.30 -6.53 11.18
C LEU A 187 17.10 -7.29 12.26
N GLY A 188 17.42 -8.56 12.05
CA GLY A 188 18.13 -9.38 13.04
C GLY A 188 17.30 -9.74 14.28
N LEU A 189 15.97 -9.72 14.17
CA LEU A 189 15.03 -9.98 15.25
C LEU A 189 14.62 -11.45 15.29
N GLU A 190 14.44 -11.97 16.50
CA GLU A 190 13.89 -13.32 16.69
C GLU A 190 12.43 -13.39 16.21
N THR A 191 12.16 -14.33 15.33
CA THR A 191 10.80 -14.65 14.88
C THR A 191 9.99 -15.26 16.03
N GLY A 192 8.66 -15.27 15.88
CA GLY A 192 7.76 -15.81 16.89
C GLY A 192 6.31 -15.55 16.51
N PRO A 193 5.38 -15.63 17.48
CA PRO A 193 3.98 -15.28 17.25
C PRO A 193 3.84 -13.90 16.64
N GLY A 194 2.89 -13.76 15.72
CA GLY A 194 2.71 -12.54 14.95
C GLY A 194 1.25 -12.20 14.68
N LEU A 195 1.02 -11.41 13.64
CA LEU A 195 -0.32 -10.99 13.23
C LEU A 195 -1.22 -12.20 12.94
N MET A 196 -0.76 -13.17 12.15
CA MET A 196 -1.57 -14.34 11.78
C MET A 196 -1.94 -15.21 12.97
N ASP A 197 -1.06 -15.33 13.97
CA ASP A 197 -1.39 -16.06 15.20
C ASP A 197 -2.51 -15.36 15.97
N ALA A 198 -2.48 -14.03 16.06
CA ALA A 198 -3.52 -13.25 16.73
C ALA A 198 -4.85 -13.24 15.96
N LEU A 199 -4.80 -13.32 14.62
CA LEU A 199 -6.00 -13.48 13.79
C LEU A 199 -6.62 -14.87 13.92
N ALA A 200 -5.79 -15.89 14.12
CA ALA A 200 -6.23 -17.28 14.25
C ALA A 200 -6.78 -17.61 15.65
N ASP A 201 -6.28 -16.97 16.70
CA ASP A 201 -6.69 -17.18 18.09
C ASP A 201 -7.21 -15.88 18.73
N PRO A 202 -8.54 -15.69 18.82
CA PRO A 202 -9.14 -14.51 19.44
C PRO A 202 -8.78 -14.30 20.93
N ALA A 203 -8.21 -15.31 21.61
CA ALA A 203 -7.72 -15.17 22.98
C ALA A 203 -6.29 -14.60 23.04
N LEU A 204 -5.55 -14.60 21.93
CA LEU A 204 -4.21 -14.04 21.85
C LEU A 204 -4.29 -12.53 21.59
N ASP A 205 -3.88 -11.75 22.58
CA ASP A 205 -3.71 -10.30 22.43
C ASP A 205 -2.56 -9.99 21.48
N VAL A 206 -2.87 -9.33 20.34
CA VAL A 206 -1.91 -8.99 19.30
C VAL A 206 -0.76 -8.10 19.80
N GLU A 207 -1.00 -7.25 20.81
CA GLU A 207 0.04 -6.37 21.36
C GLU A 207 1.14 -7.17 22.08
N ARG A 208 0.85 -8.39 22.54
CA ARG A 208 1.86 -9.31 23.10
C ARG A 208 2.79 -9.90 22.04
N CYS A 209 2.36 -9.93 20.79
CA CYS A 209 3.17 -10.39 19.67
C CYS A 209 4.19 -9.32 19.21
N VAL A 210 3.97 -8.05 19.58
CA VAL A 210 4.82 -6.92 19.20
C VAL A 210 6.20 -7.04 19.86
N ILE A 211 7.24 -6.90 19.03
CA ILE A 211 8.64 -6.81 19.43
C ILE A 211 9.00 -5.34 19.57
N ARG A 212 9.32 -4.90 20.78
CA ARG A 212 9.93 -3.58 20.98
C ARG A 212 11.40 -3.62 20.60
N THR A 213 11.81 -2.68 19.76
CA THR A 213 13.21 -2.61 19.36
C THR A 213 14.00 -1.69 20.30
N ASP A 214 15.31 -1.73 20.20
CA ASP A 214 16.20 -0.78 20.85
C ASP A 214 16.33 0.55 20.08
N ILE A 215 15.62 0.71 18.95
CA ILE A 215 15.44 1.99 18.26
C ILE A 215 14.23 2.68 18.89
N PRO A 216 14.38 3.88 19.50
CA PRO A 216 13.26 4.61 20.09
C PRO A 216 12.14 4.83 19.07
N GLY A 217 10.90 4.63 19.50
CA GLY A 217 9.72 4.79 18.67
C GLY A 217 9.48 3.69 17.64
N LEU A 218 10.39 2.72 17.44
CA LEU A 218 10.20 1.62 16.50
C LEU A 218 9.82 0.31 17.21
N SER A 219 8.73 -0.28 16.76
CA SER A 219 8.30 -1.62 17.13
C SER A 219 7.97 -2.45 15.89
N VAL A 220 8.07 -3.78 16.00
CA VAL A 220 7.85 -4.71 14.88
C VAL A 220 6.82 -5.75 15.28
N LEU A 221 5.80 -5.96 14.45
CA LEU A 221 4.88 -7.10 14.56
C LEU A 221 5.22 -8.10 13.44
N PRO A 222 5.78 -9.27 13.77
CA PRO A 222 6.04 -10.32 12.79
C PRO A 222 4.76 -10.82 12.12
N ALA A 223 4.89 -11.48 10.98
CA ALA A 223 3.79 -12.16 10.30
C ALA A 223 3.17 -13.27 11.16
N GLY A 224 4.01 -14.04 11.86
CA GLY A 224 3.57 -15.21 12.64
C GLY A 224 3.58 -16.49 11.81
N ARG A 225 2.85 -17.50 12.26
CA ARG A 225 2.77 -18.79 11.54
C ARG A 225 1.88 -18.68 10.29
N GLN A 226 2.44 -19.11 9.16
CA GLN A 226 1.67 -19.33 7.93
C GLN A 226 0.66 -20.45 8.11
N THR A 227 -0.54 -20.25 7.57
CA THR A 227 -1.58 -21.28 7.49
C THR A 227 -2.10 -21.39 6.05
N HIS A 228 -2.86 -22.45 5.75
CA HIS A 228 -3.42 -22.61 4.40
C HIS A 228 -4.57 -21.64 4.08
N ASN A 229 -5.09 -20.93 5.10
CA ASN A 229 -6.30 -20.10 5.00
C ASN A 229 -6.01 -18.62 5.30
N ASP A 230 -4.79 -18.15 5.01
CA ASP A 230 -4.33 -16.81 5.41
C ASP A 230 -5.19 -15.69 4.79
N THR A 231 -5.61 -15.86 3.53
CA THR A 231 -6.46 -14.86 2.85
C THR A 231 -7.86 -14.81 3.48
N GLU A 232 -8.44 -15.96 3.81
CA GLU A 232 -9.77 -16.05 4.42
C GLU A 232 -9.78 -15.49 5.85
N GLN A 233 -8.69 -15.72 6.59
CA GLN A 233 -8.50 -15.15 7.93
C GLN A 233 -8.42 -13.62 7.85
N LEU A 234 -7.64 -13.08 6.93
CA LEU A 234 -7.54 -11.63 6.72
C LEU A 234 -8.87 -11.01 6.32
N ALA A 235 -9.68 -11.69 5.51
CA ALA A 235 -10.99 -11.21 5.09
C ALA A 235 -12.06 -11.30 6.20
N SER A 236 -11.75 -11.87 7.36
CA SER A 236 -12.68 -12.01 8.46
C SER A 236 -13.02 -10.66 9.13
N ALA A 237 -14.21 -10.57 9.73
CA ALA A 237 -14.58 -9.40 10.53
C ALA A 237 -13.66 -9.21 11.75
N HIS A 238 -13.00 -10.28 12.21
CA HIS A 238 -12.08 -10.23 13.34
C HIS A 238 -10.82 -9.43 13.03
N THR A 239 -10.33 -9.46 11.78
CA THR A 239 -9.16 -8.70 11.33
C THR A 239 -9.30 -7.21 11.61
N GLN A 240 -10.49 -6.65 11.34
CA GLN A 240 -10.73 -5.24 11.62
C GLN A 240 -10.56 -4.93 13.12
N ALA A 241 -11.11 -5.76 14.00
CA ALA A 241 -10.99 -5.57 15.44
C ALA A 241 -9.53 -5.66 15.92
N VAL A 242 -8.75 -6.60 15.37
CA VAL A 242 -7.33 -6.76 15.69
C VAL A 242 -6.52 -5.54 15.23
N LEU A 243 -6.68 -5.09 13.98
CA LEU A 243 -5.96 -3.93 13.45
C LEU A 243 -6.38 -2.61 14.13
N GLU A 244 -7.65 -2.44 14.46
CA GLU A 244 -8.13 -1.29 15.24
C GLU A 244 -7.57 -1.31 16.66
N SER A 245 -7.43 -2.48 17.28
CA SER A 245 -6.81 -2.59 18.60
C SER A 245 -5.35 -2.11 18.59
N LEU A 246 -4.57 -2.39 17.54
CA LEU A 246 -3.19 -1.91 17.41
C LEU A 246 -3.10 -0.37 17.45
N LEU A 247 -4.07 0.32 16.83
CA LEU A 247 -4.17 1.77 16.83
C LEU A 247 -4.72 2.34 18.15
N ALA A 248 -5.56 1.59 18.85
CA ALA A 248 -6.14 2.00 20.13
C ALA A 248 -5.14 1.90 21.28
N HIS A 249 -4.16 0.98 21.20
CA HIS A 249 -3.11 0.82 22.22
C HIS A 249 -2.24 2.06 22.38
N ASP A 250 -2.03 2.82 21.31
CA ASP A 250 -1.20 4.01 21.33
C ASP A 250 -1.75 5.08 20.34
N PRO A 251 -2.22 6.23 20.86
CA PRO A 251 -2.78 7.30 20.02
C PRO A 251 -1.72 8.02 19.15
N ALA A 252 -0.43 7.91 19.48
CA ALA A 252 0.66 8.47 18.70
C ALA A 252 1.15 7.51 17.60
N ARG A 253 0.73 6.24 17.64
CA ARG A 253 1.19 5.18 16.74
C ARG A 253 0.77 5.40 15.29
N ILE A 254 1.74 5.27 14.39
CA ILE A 254 1.54 4.98 12.97
C ILE A 254 1.80 3.49 12.74
N VAL A 255 0.92 2.81 12.01
CA VAL A 255 1.09 1.40 11.65
C VAL A 255 1.44 1.34 10.17
N ILE A 256 2.58 0.74 9.85
CA ILE A 256 3.02 0.47 8.49
C ILE A 256 2.89 -1.03 8.27
N ILE A 257 2.11 -1.46 7.28
CA ILE A 257 1.98 -2.87 6.90
C ILE A 257 2.73 -3.09 5.59
N ASP A 258 3.79 -3.89 5.61
CA ASP A 258 4.43 -4.38 4.39
C ASP A 258 3.59 -5.53 3.81
N SER A 259 3.02 -5.36 2.62
CA SER A 259 2.10 -6.34 2.03
C SER A 259 2.79 -7.18 0.95
N PRO A 260 2.26 -8.35 0.56
CA PRO A 260 2.69 -9.01 -0.67
C PRO A 260 2.35 -8.14 -1.91
N PRO A 261 2.91 -8.43 -3.09
CA PRO A 261 2.63 -7.68 -4.30
C PRO A 261 1.18 -7.87 -4.78
N ALA A 262 0.53 -6.78 -5.21
CA ALA A 262 -0.89 -6.74 -5.54
C ALA A 262 -1.28 -7.68 -6.69
N LEU A 263 -0.44 -7.80 -7.72
CA LEU A 263 -0.73 -8.68 -8.87
C LEU A 263 -0.33 -10.14 -8.62
N ALA A 264 0.44 -10.41 -7.56
CA ALA A 264 0.94 -11.74 -7.25
C ALA A 264 0.11 -12.47 -6.19
N ALA A 265 -0.56 -11.74 -5.29
CA ALA A 265 -1.29 -12.34 -4.18
C ALA A 265 -2.51 -11.52 -3.73
N SER A 266 -3.60 -12.24 -3.42
CA SER A 266 -4.86 -11.65 -2.91
C SER A 266 -4.79 -10.93 -1.55
N PRO A 267 -3.88 -11.24 -0.60
CA PRO A 267 -3.86 -10.56 0.70
C PRO A 267 -3.67 -9.04 0.60
N ALA A 268 -2.99 -8.52 -0.44
CA ALA A 268 -2.75 -7.10 -0.61
C ALA A 268 -4.06 -6.29 -0.75
N SER A 269 -5.02 -6.77 -1.55
CA SER A 269 -6.31 -6.10 -1.74
C SER A 269 -7.18 -6.16 -0.49
N VAL A 270 -7.10 -7.25 0.28
CA VAL A 270 -7.81 -7.38 1.56
C VAL A 270 -7.24 -6.41 2.59
N LEU A 271 -5.91 -6.35 2.73
CA LEU A 271 -5.25 -5.40 3.63
C LEU A 271 -5.56 -3.94 3.27
N ALA A 272 -5.74 -3.62 1.98
CA ALA A 272 -6.11 -2.29 1.53
C ALA A 272 -7.47 -1.81 2.09
N LEU A 273 -8.42 -2.71 2.36
CA LEU A 273 -9.71 -2.37 3.00
C LEU A 273 -9.56 -1.84 4.44
N HIS A 274 -8.44 -2.16 5.07
CA HIS A 274 -8.12 -1.76 6.43
C HIS A 274 -7.18 -0.56 6.51
N ALA A 275 -6.53 -0.18 5.41
CA ALA A 275 -5.63 0.95 5.34
C ALA A 275 -6.37 2.25 5.02
N GLY A 276 -5.95 3.35 5.65
CA GLY A 276 -6.38 4.69 5.24
C GLY A 276 -5.52 5.25 4.12
N GLN A 277 -4.29 4.74 3.97
CA GLN A 277 -3.35 5.16 2.94
C GLN A 277 -2.61 3.97 2.36
N VAL A 278 -2.32 4.01 1.06
CA VAL A 278 -1.42 3.08 0.38
C VAL A 278 -0.22 3.86 -0.15
N LEU A 279 0.98 3.39 0.21
CA LEU A 279 2.22 3.78 -0.46
C LEU A 279 2.57 2.70 -1.49
N MET A 280 2.28 3.00 -2.76
CA MET A 280 2.52 2.14 -3.90
C MET A 280 3.96 2.32 -4.39
N VAL A 281 4.79 1.32 -4.15
CA VAL A 281 6.18 1.28 -4.61
C VAL A 281 6.22 0.90 -6.09
N VAL A 282 6.84 1.76 -6.88
CA VAL A 282 7.01 1.62 -8.32
C VAL A 282 8.48 1.51 -8.61
N ARG A 283 8.95 0.39 -9.18
CA ARG A 283 10.35 0.19 -9.50
C ARG A 283 10.69 0.92 -10.80
N ALA A 284 11.61 1.88 -10.70
CA ALA A 284 12.10 2.63 -11.85
C ALA A 284 12.63 1.67 -12.94
N ASP A 285 12.28 1.98 -14.19
CA ASP A 285 12.67 1.26 -15.40
C ASP A 285 12.26 -0.23 -15.44
N GLN A 286 11.37 -0.68 -14.54
CA GLN A 286 10.93 -2.08 -14.45
C GLN A 286 9.40 -2.21 -14.39
N THR A 287 8.72 -1.46 -13.50
CA THR A 287 7.26 -1.54 -13.40
C THR A 287 6.60 -0.90 -14.61
N SER A 288 5.76 -1.64 -15.32
CA SER A 288 5.02 -1.10 -16.47
C SER A 288 3.84 -0.22 -16.03
N GLU A 289 3.41 0.73 -16.88
CA GLU A 289 2.21 1.52 -16.60
C GLU A 289 0.95 0.65 -16.48
N SER A 290 0.87 -0.42 -17.29
CA SER A 290 -0.23 -1.39 -17.22
C SER A 290 -0.27 -2.11 -15.87
N ASP A 291 0.88 -2.64 -15.42
CA ASP A 291 0.95 -3.32 -14.12
C ASP A 291 0.59 -2.38 -12.97
N LEU A 292 1.07 -1.13 -13.02
CA LEU A 292 0.72 -0.11 -12.04
C LEU A 292 -0.78 0.17 -12.00
N ARG A 293 -1.41 0.31 -13.18
CA ARG A 293 -2.85 0.57 -13.29
C ARG A 293 -3.68 -0.61 -12.77
N ASP A 294 -3.30 -1.83 -13.12
CA ASP A 294 -3.98 -3.04 -12.67
C ASP A 294 -3.85 -3.20 -11.14
N ALA A 295 -2.65 -2.96 -10.60
CA ALA A 295 -2.41 -3.00 -9.16
C ALA A 295 -3.23 -1.95 -8.40
N ILE A 296 -3.28 -0.71 -8.89
CA ILE A 296 -4.13 0.35 -8.32
C ILE A 296 -5.61 -0.07 -8.34
N GLY A 297 -6.07 -0.71 -9.41
CA GLY A 297 -7.44 -1.23 -9.50
C GLY A 297 -7.75 -2.27 -8.41
N LEU A 298 -6.82 -3.17 -8.12
CA LEU A 298 -6.96 -4.18 -7.06
C LEU A 298 -6.93 -3.57 -5.64
N LEU A 299 -6.25 -2.44 -5.46
CA LEU A 299 -6.14 -1.73 -4.18
C LEU A 299 -7.24 -0.68 -3.96
N SER A 300 -8.30 -0.71 -4.77
CA SER A 300 -9.45 0.22 -4.71
C SER A 300 -10.20 0.26 -3.37
N GLY A 301 -9.90 -0.68 -2.46
CA GLY A 301 -10.34 -0.62 -1.06
C GLY A 301 -9.81 0.58 -0.27
N CYS A 302 -8.76 1.25 -0.77
CA CYS A 302 -8.20 2.47 -0.21
C CYS A 302 -8.20 3.59 -1.26
N GLU A 303 -8.84 4.72 -0.94
CA GLU A 303 -8.95 5.85 -1.88
C GLU A 303 -7.65 6.68 -1.98
N THR A 304 -6.83 6.66 -0.93
CA THR A 304 -5.61 7.47 -0.87
C THR A 304 -4.40 6.63 -1.24
N ILE A 305 -3.99 6.71 -2.49
CA ILE A 305 -2.80 6.02 -3.02
C ILE A 305 -1.73 7.04 -3.39
N GLN A 306 -0.56 6.93 -2.75
CA GLN A 306 0.62 7.73 -3.05
C GLN A 306 1.67 6.85 -3.73
N LEU A 307 2.37 7.37 -4.72
CA LEU A 307 3.40 6.62 -5.45
C LEU A 307 4.79 6.92 -4.87
N LEU A 308 5.60 5.88 -4.70
CA LEU A 308 7.02 5.99 -4.37
C LEU A 308 7.86 5.33 -5.47
N LEU A 309 8.62 6.13 -6.22
CA LEU A 309 9.52 5.62 -7.24
C LEU A 309 10.80 5.09 -6.59
N ASN A 310 11.10 3.81 -6.77
CA ASN A 310 12.22 3.11 -6.13
C ASN A 310 13.32 2.65 -7.10
N GLY A 311 14.56 2.70 -6.61
CA GLY A 311 15.78 2.23 -7.24
C GLY A 311 16.11 2.91 -8.57
N VAL A 312 15.84 4.22 -8.62
CA VAL A 312 16.25 5.11 -9.71
C VAL A 312 17.76 5.02 -9.90
N GLN A 313 18.20 4.69 -11.11
CA GLN A 313 19.61 4.80 -11.48
C GLN A 313 19.86 6.19 -12.07
N MET A 314 20.45 7.08 -11.28
CA MET A 314 20.82 8.40 -11.79
C MET A 314 22.12 8.30 -12.59
N ALA A 315 22.09 8.76 -13.84
CA ALA A 315 23.31 8.91 -14.65
C ALA A 315 24.31 9.86 -13.96
N ALA A 316 25.62 9.64 -14.19
CA ALA A 316 26.67 10.51 -13.69
C ALA A 316 26.43 11.97 -14.15
N GLY A 317 26.15 12.87 -13.21
CA GLY A 317 25.88 14.29 -13.46
C GLY A 317 24.42 14.75 -13.28
N GLY A 318 23.47 13.83 -13.01
CA GLY A 318 22.12 14.20 -12.59
C GLY A 318 22.12 14.89 -11.22
N ARG A 319 21.27 15.92 -11.03
CA ARG A 319 21.12 16.60 -9.72
C ARG A 319 20.74 15.57 -8.66
N ARG A 320 21.61 15.35 -7.68
CA ARG A 320 21.30 14.54 -6.49
C ARG A 320 20.47 15.36 -5.51
N PHE A 321 19.37 14.79 -5.06
CA PHE A 321 18.65 15.31 -3.91
C PHE A 321 19.56 15.24 -2.66
N GLY A 322 19.55 16.26 -1.80
CA GLY A 322 20.47 16.33 -0.64
C GLY A 322 21.87 16.92 -0.90
N ALA A 323 22.20 17.31 -2.15
CA ALA A 323 23.51 17.92 -2.47
C ALA A 323 23.80 19.26 -1.78
N TYR A 324 22.82 19.86 -1.10
CA TYR A 324 22.98 21.12 -0.36
C TYR A 324 23.76 20.96 0.96
N TYR A 325 23.72 19.78 1.59
CA TYR A 325 24.39 19.52 2.87
C TYR A 325 25.78 18.87 2.74
N GLY A 326 26.27 18.69 1.51
CA GLY A 326 27.60 18.12 1.24
C GLY A 326 28.78 19.10 1.35
N TYR A 327 28.57 20.32 1.87
CA TYR A 327 29.64 21.27 2.19
C TYR A 327 29.86 21.31 3.70
N GLY A 328 30.72 20.42 4.18
CA GLY A 328 31.26 20.43 5.53
C GLY A 328 32.47 19.52 5.55
N ASP A 329 33.65 20.13 5.61
CA ASP A 329 34.97 19.49 5.71
C ASP A 329 35.09 18.51 6.88
#